data_AF-A0A975DB57-F1
#
_entry.id   AF-A0A975DB57-F1
#
_cell.length_a   1.000
_cell.length_b   1.000
_cell.length_c   1.000
_cell.angle_alpha   90.00
_cell.angle_beta   90.00
_cell.angle_gamma   90.00
#
_symmetry.space_group_name_H-M   'P 1'
#
loop_
_entity.id
_entity.type
_entity.pdbx_description
1 polymer ?
#
loop_
_entity_poly.entity_id
_entity_poly.type
_entity_poly.pdbx_seq_one_letter_code
_entity_poly.pdbx_strand_id
1 'polypeptide(L)'
;MQRFSSNKQVNAKVVAQFAAALGALGLFVSLSSIPGQSLIATVSFVAAIALVLFALALNSEPADVLVMAEQKITFYHKRGSVSFDIDNIQRCDLVTINQMSGRQSTGYIGFRLKSPVDLIQTIPLRLASRLLIEQKDLQLVAGKEQCASGACNLDGIIDKLEWKSPTGEIFNGVVGMYANRTEVLRDALGYDFYISNQSFDDKPEIVIHSIKKFLTKNRV
;
A
#
# COMPACT_ATOMS: atom_id res chain seq x y z
N MET A 1 10.26 -10.38 -16.51
CA MET A 1 9.96 -9.98 -15.11
C MET A 1 9.59 -8.51 -15.13
N GLN A 2 8.36 -8.15 -14.77
CA GLN A 2 7.92 -6.75 -14.74
C GLN A 2 7.79 -6.31 -13.28
N ARG A 3 8.28 -5.11 -12.97
CA ARG A 3 8.32 -4.57 -11.60
C ARG A 3 7.74 -3.17 -11.60
N PHE A 4 6.99 -2.86 -10.55
CA PHE A 4 6.50 -1.52 -10.29
C PHE A 4 7.18 -0.94 -9.06
N SER A 5 7.76 0.24 -9.24
CA SER A 5 8.52 0.96 -8.23
C SER A 5 7.63 1.84 -7.34
N SER A 6 8.15 2.19 -6.15
CA SER A 6 7.49 3.06 -5.19
C SER A 6 7.86 4.55 -5.35
N ASN A 7 6.83 5.41 -5.38
CA ASN A 7 6.93 6.88 -5.42
C ASN A 7 7.78 7.49 -4.31
N LYS A 8 7.81 6.85 -3.14
CA LYS A 8 8.56 7.37 -2.00
C LYS A 8 10.07 7.25 -2.15
N GLN A 9 10.59 6.32 -2.96
CA GLN A 9 12.02 6.22 -3.21
C GLN A 9 12.55 7.35 -4.09
N VAL A 10 11.76 7.80 -5.08
CA VAL A 10 12.12 8.94 -5.93
C VAL A 10 12.23 10.20 -5.07
N ASN A 11 11.25 10.42 -4.20
CA ASN A 11 11.25 11.55 -3.26
C ASN A 11 12.44 11.48 -2.29
N ALA A 12 12.85 10.29 -1.83
CA ALA A 12 14.02 10.11 -0.96
C ALA A 12 15.32 10.65 -1.60
N LYS A 13 15.54 10.30 -2.88
CA LYS A 13 16.74 10.72 -3.63
C LYS A 13 16.76 12.23 -3.87
N VAL A 14 15.61 12.81 -4.22
CA VAL A 14 15.47 14.27 -4.40
C VAL A 14 15.79 15.00 -3.10
N VAL A 15 15.23 14.56 -1.96
CA VAL A 15 15.52 15.18 -0.67
C VAL A 15 17.00 15.05 -0.29
N ALA A 16 17.64 13.90 -0.56
CA ALA A 16 19.07 13.72 -0.31
C ALA A 16 19.93 14.70 -1.15
N GLN A 17 19.58 14.94 -2.41
CA GLN A 17 20.26 15.91 -3.27
C GLN A 17 20.12 17.35 -2.73
N PHE A 18 18.91 17.75 -2.30
CA PHE A 18 18.70 19.06 -1.67
C PHE A 18 19.47 19.22 -0.36
N ALA A 19 19.53 18.18 0.47
CA ALA A 19 20.29 18.17 1.72
C ALA A 19 21.79 18.37 1.47
N ALA A 20 22.34 17.68 0.46
CA ALA A 20 23.74 17.82 0.07
C ALA A 20 24.06 19.25 -0.44
N ALA A 21 23.17 19.84 -1.25
CA ALA A 21 23.33 21.21 -1.73
C ALA A 21 23.31 22.24 -0.59
N LEU A 22 22.38 22.09 0.38
CA LEU A 22 22.31 22.95 1.57
C LEU A 22 23.54 22.82 2.46
N GLY A 23 24.03 21.58 2.68
CA GLY A 23 25.26 21.35 3.43
C GLY A 23 26.48 21.96 2.76
N ALA A 24 26.60 21.84 1.43
CA ALA A 24 27.69 22.43 0.66
C ALA A 24 27.65 23.97 0.70
N LEU A 25 26.46 24.56 0.63
CA LEU A 25 26.27 26.02 0.77
C LEU A 25 26.69 26.49 2.18
N GLY A 26 26.29 25.79 3.23
CA GLY A 26 26.69 26.10 4.61
C GLY A 26 28.21 26.02 4.81
N LEU A 27 28.86 25.02 4.21
CA LEU A 27 30.32 24.87 4.23
C LEU A 27 31.01 26.01 3.46
N PHE A 28 30.49 26.37 2.28
CA PHE A 28 31.02 27.47 1.48
C PHE A 28 30.94 28.82 2.20
N VAL A 29 29.79 29.10 2.84
CA VAL A 29 29.61 30.30 3.68
C VAL A 29 30.60 30.30 4.84
N SER A 30 30.84 29.16 5.47
CA SER A 30 31.81 29.03 6.57
C SER A 30 33.25 29.35 6.16
N LEU A 31 33.63 29.08 4.90
CA LEU A 31 34.95 29.40 4.34
C LEU A 31 35.10 30.88 3.94
N SER A 32 34.00 31.60 3.72
CA SER A 32 34.01 32.93 3.11
C SER A 32 34.46 34.09 4.01
N SER A 33 34.83 33.84 5.28
CA SER A 33 35.44 34.83 6.20
C SER A 33 34.66 36.16 6.35
N ILE A 34 33.32 36.15 6.24
CA ILE A 34 32.42 37.31 6.43
C ILE A 34 32.06 37.47 7.93
N PRO A 35 32.17 38.67 8.54
CA PRO A 35 31.78 38.87 9.94
C PRO A 35 30.25 38.65 10.15
N GLY A 36 29.88 37.85 11.16
CA GLY A 36 28.47 37.53 11.50
C GLY A 36 27.91 36.19 10.96
N GLN A 37 28.72 35.41 10.25
CA GLN A 37 28.31 34.21 9.52
C GLN A 37 28.10 32.91 10.35
N SER A 38 28.48 32.88 11.64
CA SER A 38 28.43 31.65 12.45
C SER A 38 27.02 31.12 12.70
N LEU A 39 26.02 32.00 12.80
CA LEU A 39 24.62 31.62 13.01
C LEU A 39 24.01 31.04 11.73
N ILE A 40 24.28 31.63 10.57
CA ILE A 40 23.78 31.14 9.28
C ILE A 40 24.40 29.77 8.95
N ALA A 41 25.71 29.62 9.18
CA ALA A 41 26.42 28.36 8.97
C ALA A 41 25.89 27.24 9.89
N THR A 42 25.69 27.51 11.17
CA THR A 42 25.16 26.51 12.13
C THR A 42 23.74 26.09 11.80
N VAL A 43 22.85 27.04 11.47
CA VAL A 43 21.47 26.72 11.06
C VAL A 43 21.44 25.89 9.77
N SER A 44 22.27 26.24 8.78
CA SER A 44 22.39 25.48 7.54
C SER A 44 22.86 24.04 7.78
N PHE A 45 23.84 23.85 8.67
CA PHE A 45 24.36 22.52 9.00
C PHE A 45 23.33 21.65 9.74
N VAL A 46 22.61 22.22 10.70
CA VAL A 46 21.53 21.51 11.42
C VAL A 46 20.39 21.14 10.47
N ALA A 47 20.00 22.05 9.57
CA ALA A 47 18.99 21.78 8.55
C ALA A 47 19.44 20.66 7.59
N ALA A 48 20.71 20.64 7.17
CA ALA A 48 21.26 19.59 6.33
C ALA A 48 21.21 18.22 7.02
N ILE A 49 21.61 18.15 8.30
CA ILE A 49 21.53 16.91 9.10
C ILE A 49 20.07 16.42 9.20
N ALA A 50 19.13 17.31 9.52
CA ALA A 50 17.72 16.95 9.62
C ALA A 50 17.16 16.40 8.28
N LEU A 51 17.51 17.03 7.16
CA LEU A 51 17.11 16.56 5.82
C LEU A 51 17.76 15.22 5.46
N VAL A 52 19.01 14.97 5.83
CA VAL A 52 19.67 13.67 5.62
C VAL A 52 18.98 12.58 6.44
N LEU A 53 18.67 12.83 7.72
CA LEU A 53 17.94 11.86 8.55
C LEU A 53 16.55 11.56 7.98
N PHE A 54 15.85 12.58 7.47
CA PHE A 54 14.58 12.41 6.80
C PHE A 54 14.71 11.60 5.50
N ALA A 55 15.74 11.86 4.67
CA ALA A 55 16.01 11.11 3.45
C ALA A 55 16.31 9.63 3.74
N LEU A 56 17.08 9.33 4.78
CA LEU A 56 17.36 7.95 5.22
C LEU A 56 16.08 7.23 5.67
N ALA A 57 15.20 7.93 6.39
CA ALA A 57 13.91 7.39 6.80
C ALA A 57 13.01 7.05 5.59
N LEU A 58 13.01 7.90 4.55
CA LEU A 58 12.29 7.64 3.30
C LEU A 58 12.89 6.47 2.50
N ASN A 59 14.22 6.33 2.48
CA ASN A 59 14.91 5.27 1.73
C ASN A 59 14.76 3.86 2.34
N SER A 60 14.23 3.77 3.56
CA SER A 60 13.98 2.50 4.25
C SER A 60 12.72 1.77 3.75
N GLU A 61 12.03 2.31 2.73
CA GLU A 61 10.87 1.65 2.11
C GLU A 61 11.31 0.75 0.94
N PRO A 62 10.63 -0.40 0.71
CA PRO A 62 11.00 -1.33 -0.36
C PRO A 62 10.92 -0.67 -1.73
N ALA A 63 11.87 -1.01 -2.61
CA ALA A 63 12.00 -0.41 -3.94
C ALA A 63 10.88 -0.83 -4.88
N ASP A 64 10.54 -2.11 -4.84
CA ASP A 64 9.47 -2.69 -5.63
C ASP A 64 8.21 -2.81 -4.76
N VAL A 65 7.06 -2.35 -5.28
CA VAL A 65 5.74 -2.53 -4.63
C VAL A 65 5.07 -3.79 -5.15
N LEU A 66 5.20 -4.03 -6.45
CA LEU A 66 4.60 -5.18 -7.12
C LEU A 66 5.57 -5.77 -8.12
N VAL A 67 5.80 -7.07 -7.99
CA VAL A 67 6.66 -7.83 -8.90
C VAL A 67 5.84 -8.96 -9.53
N MET A 68 5.87 -9.00 -10.85
CA MET A 68 5.24 -10.05 -11.65
C MET A 68 6.34 -10.94 -12.23
N ALA A 69 6.44 -12.16 -11.71
CA ALA A 69 7.45 -13.13 -12.07
C ALA A 69 6.83 -14.51 -12.28
N GLU A 70 7.14 -15.12 -13.43
CA GLU A 70 6.68 -16.47 -13.79
C GLU A 70 5.16 -16.64 -13.62
N GLN A 71 4.72 -17.47 -12.67
CA GLN A 71 3.33 -17.74 -12.34
C GLN A 71 2.84 -17.07 -11.05
N LYS A 72 3.58 -16.10 -10.51
CA LYS A 72 3.23 -15.42 -9.26
C LYS A 72 3.26 -13.90 -9.36
N ILE A 73 2.38 -13.26 -8.61
CA ILE A 73 2.40 -11.82 -8.35
C ILE A 73 2.73 -11.62 -6.88
N THR A 74 3.85 -10.97 -6.61
CA THR A 74 4.30 -10.67 -5.25
C THR A 74 4.12 -9.20 -4.95
N PHE A 75 3.37 -8.92 -3.90
CA PHE A 75 3.26 -7.61 -3.29
C PHE A 75 4.30 -7.47 -2.17
N TYR A 76 5.07 -6.40 -2.22
CA TYR A 76 6.09 -6.07 -1.24
C TYR A 76 5.65 -4.86 -0.43
N HIS A 77 5.72 -5.00 0.89
CA HIS A 77 5.39 -3.95 1.84
C HIS A 77 6.50 -3.83 2.89
N LYS A 78 6.59 -2.66 3.55
CA LYS A 78 7.59 -2.43 4.60
C LYS A 78 7.52 -3.44 5.76
N ARG A 79 6.34 -4.05 5.98
CA ARG A 79 6.08 -5.00 7.07
C ARG A 79 6.08 -6.47 6.64
N GLY A 80 6.37 -6.78 5.37
CA GLY A 80 6.40 -8.12 4.82
C GLY A 80 5.97 -8.16 3.36
N SER A 81 5.94 -9.34 2.77
CA SER A 81 5.46 -9.55 1.41
C SER A 81 4.41 -10.64 1.38
N VAL A 82 3.49 -10.55 0.43
CA VAL A 82 2.50 -11.59 0.15
C VAL A 82 2.54 -11.92 -1.34
N SER A 83 2.45 -13.20 -1.68
CA SER A 83 2.50 -13.66 -3.06
C SER A 83 1.22 -14.40 -3.40
N PHE A 84 0.72 -14.15 -4.60
CA PHE A 84 -0.47 -14.77 -5.15
C PHE A 84 -0.10 -15.58 -6.38
N ASP A 85 -0.73 -16.74 -6.52
CA ASP A 85 -0.72 -17.46 -7.79
C ASP A 85 -1.61 -16.73 -8.80
N ILE A 86 -1.14 -16.61 -10.04
CA ILE A 86 -1.90 -16.05 -11.17
C ILE A 86 -3.22 -16.78 -11.35
N ASP A 87 -3.24 -18.09 -11.11
CA ASP A 87 -4.43 -18.93 -11.26
C ASP A 87 -5.45 -18.66 -10.18
N ASN A 88 -5.02 -18.22 -8.99
CA ASN A 88 -5.91 -17.84 -7.91
C ASN A 88 -6.51 -16.44 -8.12
N ILE A 89 -5.84 -15.56 -8.87
CA ILE A 89 -6.40 -14.25 -9.19
C ILE A 89 -7.55 -14.43 -10.18
N GLN A 90 -8.75 -13.94 -9.86
CA GLN A 90 -9.90 -13.93 -10.75
C GLN A 90 -9.90 -12.67 -11.62
N ARG A 91 -9.85 -11.50 -10.99
CA ARG A 91 -9.80 -10.18 -11.65
C ARG A 91 -9.03 -9.16 -10.82
N CYS A 92 -8.57 -8.10 -11.50
CA CYS A 92 -7.88 -6.96 -10.90
C CYS A 92 -8.38 -5.68 -11.55
N ASP A 93 -8.87 -4.74 -10.77
CA ASP A 93 -9.52 -3.51 -11.24
C ASP A 93 -9.38 -2.36 -10.23
N LEU A 94 -9.67 -1.13 -10.67
CA LEU A 94 -9.84 0.00 -9.77
C LEU A 94 -11.09 -0.21 -8.92
N VAL A 95 -10.96 -0.01 -7.61
CA VAL A 95 -12.09 -0.09 -6.69
C VAL A 95 -12.92 1.18 -6.81
N THR A 96 -14.19 1.01 -7.17
CA THR A 96 -15.14 2.11 -7.35
C THR A 96 -16.33 1.95 -6.42
N ILE A 97 -16.80 3.07 -5.87
CA ILE A 97 -17.97 3.15 -5.01
C ILE A 97 -19.05 4.02 -5.66
N ASN A 98 -20.31 3.76 -5.37
CA ASN A 98 -21.43 4.50 -5.95
C ASN A 98 -21.93 5.52 -4.92
N GLN A 99 -21.44 6.76 -5.01
CA GLN A 99 -21.96 7.85 -4.18
C GLN A 99 -23.20 8.49 -4.84
N MET A 100 -23.99 9.21 -4.04
CA MET A 100 -25.16 9.94 -4.56
C MET A 100 -24.82 10.97 -5.66
N SER A 101 -23.58 11.45 -5.68
CA SER A 101 -23.05 12.39 -6.69
C SER A 101 -22.42 11.70 -7.91
N GLY A 102 -22.41 10.37 -7.96
CA GLY A 102 -21.82 9.57 -9.03
C GLY A 102 -20.81 8.52 -8.55
N ARG A 103 -20.22 7.79 -9.48
CA ARG A 103 -19.21 6.76 -9.19
C ARG A 103 -17.86 7.42 -8.91
N GLN A 104 -17.30 7.20 -7.71
CA GLN A 104 -15.97 7.68 -7.34
C GLN A 104 -14.99 6.52 -7.16
N SER A 105 -13.74 6.73 -7.59
CA SER A 105 -12.66 5.78 -7.34
C SER A 105 -12.16 5.95 -5.91
N THR A 106 -12.02 4.86 -5.16
CA THR A 106 -11.50 4.92 -3.78
C THR A 106 -10.00 5.15 -3.73
N GLY A 107 -9.32 5.12 -4.88
CA GLY A 107 -7.86 5.17 -4.94
C GLY A 107 -7.19 3.84 -4.59
N TYR A 108 -7.93 2.73 -4.61
CA TYR A 108 -7.37 1.39 -4.39
C TYR A 108 -7.44 0.54 -5.65
N ILE A 109 -6.43 -0.29 -5.85
CA ILE A 109 -6.44 -1.39 -6.81
C ILE A 109 -6.86 -2.64 -6.04
N GLY A 110 -7.95 -3.26 -6.47
CA GLY A 110 -8.55 -4.43 -5.85
C GLY A 110 -8.22 -5.70 -6.62
N PHE A 111 -7.84 -6.76 -5.90
CA PHE A 111 -7.65 -8.10 -6.44
C PHE A 111 -8.75 -9.01 -5.90
N ARG A 112 -9.49 -9.64 -6.80
CA ARG A 112 -10.46 -10.69 -6.46
C ARG A 112 -9.77 -12.04 -6.61
N LEU A 113 -9.81 -12.85 -5.56
CA LEU A 113 -9.21 -14.18 -5.50
C LEU A 113 -10.31 -15.25 -5.55
N LYS A 114 -9.98 -16.39 -6.19
CA LYS A 114 -10.83 -17.59 -6.21
C LYS A 114 -10.89 -18.22 -4.82
N SER A 115 -9.72 -18.44 -4.22
CA SER A 115 -9.51 -18.88 -2.84
C SER A 115 -8.90 -17.74 -2.01
N PRO A 116 -9.71 -16.99 -1.24
CA PRO A 116 -9.17 -16.01 -0.30
C PRO A 116 -8.46 -16.67 0.89
N VAL A 117 -8.73 -17.95 1.18
CA VAL A 117 -8.11 -18.69 2.29
C VAL A 117 -6.59 -18.76 2.12
N ASP A 118 -6.10 -18.97 0.90
CA ASP A 118 -4.67 -19.03 0.59
C ASP A 118 -3.95 -17.72 0.97
N LEU A 119 -4.62 -16.57 0.78
CA LEU A 119 -4.11 -15.27 1.20
C LEU A 119 -4.04 -15.18 2.73
N ILE A 120 -5.11 -15.61 3.42
CA ILE A 120 -5.17 -15.56 4.89
C ILE A 120 -4.12 -16.47 5.55
N GLN A 121 -3.84 -17.63 4.95
CA GLN A 121 -2.82 -18.55 5.46
C GLN A 121 -1.38 -18.06 5.25
N THR A 122 -1.13 -17.31 4.16
CA THR A 122 0.22 -16.90 3.77
C THR A 122 0.59 -15.49 4.22
N ILE A 123 -0.39 -14.66 4.61
CA ILE A 123 -0.14 -13.28 5.01
C ILE A 123 0.69 -13.21 6.30
N PRO A 124 1.82 -12.48 6.31
CA PRO A 124 2.58 -12.27 7.54
C PRO A 124 1.75 -11.52 8.58
N LEU A 125 1.80 -11.95 9.85
CA LEU A 125 1.07 -11.32 10.96
C LEU A 125 1.30 -9.79 11.06
N ARG A 126 2.55 -9.35 10.85
CA ARG A 126 2.94 -7.93 10.86
C ARG A 126 2.38 -7.14 9.67
N LEU A 127 2.16 -7.81 8.55
CA LEU A 127 1.51 -7.20 7.39
C LEU A 127 0.01 -7.09 7.64
N ALA A 128 -0.64 -8.16 8.09
CA ALA A 128 -2.07 -8.16 8.44
C ALA A 128 -2.42 -7.06 9.45
N SER A 129 -1.66 -6.95 10.56
CA SER A 129 -1.87 -5.90 11.56
C SER A 129 -1.76 -4.49 10.98
N ARG A 130 -0.85 -4.29 10.03
CA ARG A 130 -0.62 -3.00 9.41
C ARG A 130 -1.71 -2.66 8.38
N LEU A 131 -2.13 -3.62 7.58
CA LEU A 131 -3.22 -3.46 6.61
C LEU A 131 -4.54 -3.13 7.32
N LEU A 132 -4.81 -3.73 8.47
CA LEU A 132 -5.99 -3.40 9.29
C LEU A 132 -6.04 -1.90 9.65
N ILE A 133 -4.90 -1.28 9.94
CA ILE A 133 -4.82 0.15 10.25
C ILE A 133 -4.90 0.99 8.97
N GLU A 134 -4.16 0.61 7.93
CA GLU A 134 -4.09 1.37 6.67
C GLU A 134 -5.40 1.37 5.89
N GLN A 135 -6.21 0.31 6.01
CA GLN A 135 -7.48 0.15 5.29
C GLN A 135 -8.71 0.56 6.13
N LYS A 136 -8.52 1.21 7.28
CA LYS A 136 -9.64 1.62 8.15
C LYS A 136 -10.64 2.54 7.44
N ASP A 137 -10.14 3.51 6.67
CA ASP A 137 -10.98 4.43 5.92
C ASP A 137 -11.79 3.69 4.83
N LEU A 138 -11.16 2.70 4.18
CA LEU A 138 -11.83 1.86 3.19
C LEU A 138 -12.96 1.03 3.82
N GLN A 139 -12.78 0.54 5.05
CA GLN A 139 -13.82 -0.17 5.78
C GLN A 139 -15.00 0.74 6.16
N LEU A 140 -14.74 1.98 6.56
CA LEU A 140 -15.79 2.95 6.84
C LEU A 140 -16.62 3.26 5.57
N VAL A 141 -15.94 3.40 4.43
CA VAL A 141 -16.58 3.60 3.13
C VAL A 141 -17.42 2.38 2.76
N ALA A 142 -16.87 1.17 2.90
CA ALA A 142 -17.60 -0.07 2.65
C ALA A 142 -18.87 -0.19 3.50
N GLY A 143 -18.81 0.16 4.79
CA GLY A 143 -19.98 0.18 5.66
C GLY A 143 -21.06 1.16 5.20
N LYS A 144 -20.67 2.35 4.73
CA LYS A 144 -21.62 3.33 4.16
C LYS A 144 -22.30 2.80 2.89
N GLU A 145 -21.54 2.15 2.00
CA GLU A 145 -22.10 1.55 0.77
C GLU A 145 -23.11 0.44 1.10
N GLN A 146 -22.79 -0.44 2.05
CA GLN A 146 -23.71 -1.51 2.49
C GLN A 146 -25.00 -0.96 3.11
N CYS A 147 -24.90 0.13 3.88
CA CYS A 147 -26.08 0.79 4.44
C CYS A 147 -26.91 1.51 3.37
N ALA A 148 -26.26 2.12 2.37
CA ALA A 148 -26.94 2.72 1.23
C ALA A 148 -27.69 1.69 0.37
N SER A 149 -27.17 0.46 0.26
CA SER A 149 -27.85 -0.63 -0.44
C SER A 149 -28.95 -1.33 0.37
N GLY A 150 -29.25 -0.85 1.59
CA GLY A 150 -30.25 -1.44 2.48
C GLY A 150 -29.80 -2.72 3.22
N ALA A 151 -28.54 -3.12 3.06
CA ALA A 151 -27.94 -4.30 3.71
C ALA A 151 -27.02 -3.88 4.87
N CYS A 152 -27.49 -2.92 5.68
CA CYS A 152 -26.70 -2.28 6.74
C CYS A 152 -26.37 -3.28 7.86
N ASN A 153 -25.27 -4.02 7.70
CA ASN A 153 -24.77 -4.98 8.66
C ASN A 153 -23.64 -4.33 9.48
N LEU A 154 -24.00 -3.56 10.51
CA LEU A 154 -23.02 -2.94 11.41
C LEU A 154 -22.22 -3.98 12.21
N ASP A 155 -22.79 -5.15 12.49
CA ASP A 155 -22.12 -6.23 13.24
C ASP A 155 -20.96 -6.84 12.46
N GLY A 156 -20.99 -6.77 11.12
CA GLY A 156 -19.86 -7.15 10.26
C GLY A 156 -18.73 -6.12 10.26
N ILE A 157 -19.01 -4.86 10.57
CA ILE A 157 -17.97 -3.81 10.65
C ILE A 157 -17.15 -3.95 11.94
N ILE A 158 -17.74 -4.57 12.98
CA ILE A 158 -17.06 -4.86 14.23
C ILE A 158 -16.08 -6.02 14.03
N ASP A 159 -14.83 -5.76 14.38
CA ASP A 159 -13.75 -6.72 14.27
C ASP A 159 -13.96 -7.93 15.20
N LYS A 160 -14.28 -9.08 14.60
CA LYS A 160 -14.28 -10.36 15.30
C LYS A 160 -12.87 -10.94 15.32
N LEU A 161 -12.43 -11.42 16.49
CA LEU A 161 -11.11 -12.02 16.66
C LEU A 161 -10.99 -13.41 16.03
N GLU A 162 -12.11 -14.08 15.77
CA GLU A 162 -12.16 -15.42 15.20
C GLU A 162 -12.87 -15.37 13.85
N TRP A 163 -12.29 -16.04 12.86
CA TRP A 163 -12.87 -16.23 11.54
C TRP A 163 -12.81 -17.71 11.17
N LYS A 164 -13.91 -18.23 10.63
CA LYS A 164 -14.00 -19.61 10.15
C LYS A 164 -14.01 -19.61 8.63
N SER A 165 -13.04 -20.29 8.03
CA SER A 165 -12.95 -20.42 6.59
C SER A 165 -14.09 -21.28 6.03
N PRO A 166 -14.39 -21.16 4.72
CA PRO A 166 -15.33 -22.06 4.05
C PRO A 166 -14.93 -23.54 4.12
N THR A 167 -13.63 -23.83 4.30
CA THR A 167 -13.09 -25.18 4.46
C THR A 167 -13.18 -25.70 5.89
N GLY A 168 -13.62 -24.87 6.85
CA GLY A 168 -13.83 -25.21 8.25
C GLY A 168 -12.66 -24.90 9.18
N GLU A 169 -11.56 -24.35 8.65
CA GLU A 169 -10.39 -23.92 9.43
C GLU A 169 -10.71 -22.66 10.23
N ILE A 170 -10.17 -22.56 11.45
CA ILE A 170 -10.42 -21.43 12.34
C ILE A 170 -9.15 -20.59 12.48
N PHE A 171 -9.25 -19.32 12.15
CA PHE A 171 -8.18 -18.34 12.28
C PHE A 171 -8.51 -17.39 13.43
N ASN A 172 -7.54 -17.19 14.32
CA ASN A 172 -7.71 -16.41 15.55
C ASN A 172 -6.81 -15.17 15.58
N GLY A 173 -7.13 -14.25 16.49
CA GLY A 173 -6.36 -13.04 16.75
C GLY A 173 -6.33 -12.10 15.55
N VAL A 174 -5.17 -11.53 15.25
CA VAL A 174 -5.03 -10.50 14.20
C VAL A 174 -5.30 -11.06 12.79
N VAL A 175 -4.92 -12.32 12.53
CA VAL A 175 -5.17 -12.95 11.21
C VAL A 175 -6.66 -13.24 11.05
N GLY A 176 -7.32 -13.76 12.09
CA GLY A 176 -8.79 -13.92 12.10
C GLY A 176 -9.51 -12.60 11.91
N MET A 177 -9.08 -11.55 12.59
CA MET A 177 -9.61 -10.19 12.43
C MET A 177 -9.43 -9.64 11.01
N TYR A 178 -8.25 -9.84 10.40
CA TYR A 178 -8.00 -9.47 9.01
C TYR A 178 -8.89 -10.26 8.04
N ALA A 179 -9.10 -11.55 8.27
CA ALA A 179 -9.96 -12.39 7.45
C ALA A 179 -11.43 -11.95 7.50
N ASN A 180 -11.97 -11.70 8.69
CA ASN A 180 -13.32 -11.13 8.85
C ASN A 180 -13.47 -9.81 8.11
N ARG A 181 -12.51 -8.89 8.26
CA ARG A 181 -12.55 -7.59 7.59
C ARG A 181 -12.48 -7.75 6.07
N THR A 182 -11.66 -8.68 5.59
CA THR A 182 -11.53 -8.98 4.17
C THR A 182 -12.85 -9.51 3.59
N GLU A 183 -13.56 -10.38 4.32
CA GLU A 183 -14.87 -10.88 3.91
C GLU A 183 -15.91 -9.75 3.79
N VAL A 184 -15.96 -8.84 4.77
CA VAL A 184 -16.87 -7.69 4.75
C VAL A 184 -16.55 -6.74 3.59
N LEU A 185 -15.26 -6.49 3.34
CA LEU A 185 -14.81 -5.70 2.19
C LEU A 185 -15.11 -6.41 0.86
N ARG A 186 -14.99 -7.73 0.81
CA ARG A 186 -15.34 -8.58 -0.34
C ARG A 186 -16.82 -8.47 -0.68
N ASP A 187 -17.69 -8.43 0.32
CA ASP A 187 -19.13 -8.30 0.11
C ASP A 187 -19.53 -6.88 -0.29
N ALA A 188 -18.92 -5.86 0.31
CA ALA A 188 -19.22 -4.46 0.01
C ALA A 188 -18.65 -3.99 -1.35
N LEU A 189 -17.41 -4.37 -1.66
CA LEU A 189 -16.63 -3.81 -2.77
C LEU A 189 -16.25 -4.85 -3.83
N GLY A 190 -16.36 -6.15 -3.54
CA GLY A 190 -16.16 -7.21 -4.52
C GLY A 190 -14.70 -7.65 -4.74
N TYR A 191 -13.79 -7.40 -3.79
CA TYR A 191 -12.36 -7.75 -3.85
C TYR A 191 -11.84 -8.29 -2.51
N ASP A 192 -10.71 -8.99 -2.52
CA ASP A 192 -10.12 -9.63 -1.32
C ASP A 192 -8.82 -8.97 -0.87
N PHE A 193 -8.08 -8.37 -1.80
CA PHE A 193 -6.83 -7.70 -1.47
C PHE A 193 -6.80 -6.32 -2.10
N TYR A 194 -6.36 -5.33 -1.31
CA TYR A 194 -6.41 -3.92 -1.67
C TYR A 194 -5.04 -3.29 -1.56
N ILE A 195 -4.59 -2.67 -2.65
CA ILE A 195 -3.33 -1.91 -2.68
C ILE A 195 -3.67 -0.45 -2.99
N SER A 196 -3.17 0.48 -2.19
CA SER A 196 -3.35 1.91 -2.47
C SER A 196 -2.64 2.30 -3.77
N ASN A 197 -3.32 3.04 -4.65
CA ASN A 197 -2.76 3.52 -5.91
C ASN A 197 -1.55 4.45 -5.70
N GLN A 198 -1.47 5.13 -4.55
CA GLN A 198 -0.36 6.00 -4.17
C GLN A 198 0.95 5.24 -3.91
N SER A 199 0.86 3.91 -3.80
CA SER A 199 2.04 3.06 -3.65
C SER A 199 2.85 3.01 -4.95
N PHE A 200 2.21 3.20 -6.10
CA PHE A 200 2.82 3.07 -7.42
C PHE A 200 3.34 4.41 -7.96
N ASP A 201 4.45 4.36 -8.70
CA ASP A 201 4.95 5.48 -9.52
C ASP A 201 4.05 5.77 -10.72
N ASP A 202 3.54 4.71 -11.34
CA ASP A 202 2.73 4.80 -12.55
C ASP A 202 1.27 5.10 -12.24
N LYS A 203 0.58 5.68 -13.23
CA LYS A 203 -0.88 5.85 -13.18
C LYS A 203 -1.56 4.49 -13.00
N PRO A 204 -2.62 4.40 -12.17
CA PRO A 204 -3.24 3.12 -11.83
C PRO A 204 -3.78 2.37 -13.06
N GLU A 205 -4.19 3.08 -14.12
CA GLU A 205 -4.67 2.47 -15.36
C GLU A 205 -3.56 1.69 -16.07
N ILE A 206 -2.32 2.19 -16.06
CA ILE A 206 -1.14 1.56 -16.67
C ILE A 206 -0.76 0.30 -15.89
N VAL A 207 -0.79 0.39 -14.56
CA VAL A 207 -0.52 -0.73 -13.65
C VAL A 207 -1.53 -1.85 -13.89
N ILE A 208 -2.83 -1.53 -13.91
CA ILE A 208 -3.89 -2.52 -14.14
C ILE A 208 -3.81 -3.12 -15.53
N HIS A 209 -3.55 -2.31 -16.57
CA HIS A 209 -3.38 -2.81 -17.93
C HIS A 209 -2.24 -3.83 -18.00
N SER A 210 -1.12 -3.53 -17.35
CA SER A 210 0.03 -4.44 -17.29
C SER A 210 -0.27 -5.73 -16.54
N ILE A 211 -0.96 -5.65 -15.39
CA ILE A 211 -1.40 -6.83 -14.64
C ILE A 211 -2.32 -7.68 -15.51
N LYS A 212 -3.35 -7.09 -16.12
CA LYS A 212 -4.29 -7.82 -16.99
C LYS A 212 -3.57 -8.49 -18.15
N LYS A 213 -2.67 -7.79 -18.82
CA LYS A 213 -1.84 -8.35 -19.91
C LYS A 213 -1.00 -9.53 -19.43
N PHE A 214 -0.41 -9.43 -18.25
CA PHE A 214 0.36 -10.52 -17.64
C PHE A 214 -0.52 -11.73 -17.29
N LEU A 215 -1.69 -11.51 -16.68
CA LEU A 215 -2.66 -12.57 -16.37
C LEU A 215 -3.15 -13.29 -17.64
N THR A 216 -3.47 -12.55 -18.71
CA THR A 216 -3.93 -13.16 -19.97
C THR A 216 -2.83 -13.97 -20.66
N LYS A 217 -1.58 -13.52 -20.59
CA LYS A 217 -0.45 -14.21 -21.24
C LYS A 217 -0.13 -15.56 -20.57
N ASN A 218 -0.25 -15.65 -19.24
CA ASN A 218 0.22 -16.81 -18.47
C ASN A 218 -0.88 -17.82 -18.10
N ARG A 219 -2.15 -17.54 -18.43
CA ARG A 219 -3.28 -18.48 -18.24
C ARG A 219 -3.52 -19.38 -19.47
N VAL A 220 -2.55 -19.47 -20.37
CA VAL A 220 -2.57 -20.35 -21.57
C VAL A 220 -1.72 -21.58 -21.27
#